data_AF-A0A7V2RKH6-F1
#
_entry.id   AF-A0A7V2RKH6-F1
#
_cell.length_a   1.000
_cell.length_b   1.000
_cell.length_c   1.000
_cell.angle_alpha   90.00
_cell.angle_beta   90.00
_cell.angle_gamma   90.00
#
_symmetry.space_group_name_H-M   'P 1'
#
loop_
_entity.id
_entity.type
_entity.pdbx_description
1 polymer ?
#
loop_
_entity_poly.entity_id
_entity_poly.type
_entity_poly.pdbx_seq_one_letter_code
_entity_poly.pdbx_strand_id
1 'polypeptide(L)'
;LTAALAKTICGWSKKESICIGLERHGRDVFLDEIDVSNLVGWLTVYFPLLFDFNKKENIGEAIKYVKEKIRKVPNGGVGYGLLRYFNEIKKLEQRPPVIFNYLGQKSVQKNNFFGKKEALMEGMRAAKSERYHLLEINAFISEGQLEVACGYAKNIYKKETIEKLMADYKNNLRTYIEHCAGQKSDTYTPSDFPEAELSQDDLDSLLGSLNF
;
A
#
# COMPACT_ATOMS: atom_id res chain seq x y z
N LEU A 1 6.02 -2.84 -2.08
CA LEU A 1 4.72 -3.57 -2.01
C LEU A 1 3.66 -2.94 -2.91
N THR A 2 3.26 -1.69 -2.66
CA THR A 2 2.16 -1.02 -3.38
C THR A 2 2.39 -0.87 -4.88
N ALA A 3 3.60 -0.49 -5.32
CA ALA A 3 3.92 -0.32 -6.74
C ALA A 3 3.70 -1.62 -7.53
N ALA A 4 4.28 -2.73 -7.05
CA ALA A 4 4.07 -4.05 -7.62
C ALA A 4 2.58 -4.46 -7.60
N LEU A 5 1.85 -4.19 -6.53
CA LEU A 5 0.44 -4.56 -6.41
C LEU A 5 -0.42 -3.81 -7.45
N ALA A 6 -0.27 -2.49 -7.50
CA ALA A 6 -1.04 -1.65 -8.39
C ALA A 6 -0.73 -1.98 -9.86
N LYS A 7 0.55 -2.19 -10.21
CA LYS A 7 0.95 -2.60 -11.57
C LYS A 7 0.42 -3.99 -11.93
N THR A 8 0.47 -4.96 -11.02
CA THR A 8 -0.12 -6.29 -11.23
C THR A 8 -1.62 -6.20 -11.50
N ILE A 9 -2.37 -5.43 -10.70
CA ILE A 9 -3.82 -5.29 -10.88
C ILE A 9 -4.16 -4.59 -12.19
N CYS A 10 -3.42 -3.53 -12.56
CA CYS A 10 -3.55 -2.86 -13.85
C CYS A 10 -3.35 -3.85 -15.01
N GLY A 11 -2.26 -4.62 -14.98
CA GLY A 11 -1.97 -5.63 -16.01
C GLY A 11 -3.05 -6.72 -16.09
N TRP A 12 -3.48 -7.26 -14.94
CA TRP A 12 -4.53 -8.28 -14.87
C TRP A 12 -5.89 -7.77 -15.37
N SER A 13 -6.26 -6.54 -15.00
CA SER A 13 -7.53 -5.93 -15.38
C SER A 13 -7.52 -5.24 -16.76
N LYS A 14 -6.36 -5.22 -17.44
CA LYS A 14 -6.13 -4.50 -18.70
C LYS A 14 -6.50 -3.02 -18.62
N LYS A 15 -6.20 -2.39 -17.48
CA LYS A 15 -6.44 -0.96 -17.23
C LYS A 15 -5.12 -0.23 -17.02
N GLU A 16 -5.07 1.02 -17.44
CA GLU A 16 -3.91 1.89 -17.23
C GLU A 16 -3.83 2.42 -15.80
N SER A 17 -4.96 2.48 -15.10
CA SER A 17 -5.07 3.03 -13.75
C SER A 17 -5.92 2.18 -12.81
N ILE A 18 -5.66 2.33 -11.51
CA ILE A 18 -6.39 1.66 -10.44
C ILE A 18 -6.46 2.58 -9.21
N CYS A 19 -7.66 2.72 -8.65
CA CYS A 19 -7.83 3.33 -7.33
C CYS A 19 -7.71 2.25 -6.26
N ILE A 20 -6.86 2.47 -5.27
CA ILE A 20 -6.63 1.55 -4.15
C ILE A 20 -6.91 2.29 -2.85
N GLY A 21 -7.72 1.70 -1.97
CA GLY A 21 -7.83 2.13 -0.58
C GLY A 21 -6.57 1.72 0.18
N LEU A 22 -5.89 2.67 0.81
CA LEU A 22 -4.70 2.40 1.60
C LEU A 22 -5.04 2.52 3.09
N GLU A 23 -4.66 1.50 3.86
CA GLU A 23 -4.69 1.54 5.32
C GLU A 23 -3.29 1.76 5.89
N ARG A 24 -3.21 2.60 6.93
CA ARG A 24 -2.00 2.86 7.72
C ARG A 24 -2.33 2.81 9.21
N HIS A 25 -1.30 2.64 10.05
CA HIS A 25 -1.47 2.54 11.50
C HIS A 25 -1.99 3.84 12.15
N GLY A 26 -1.79 5.01 11.53
CA GLY A 26 -2.33 6.31 11.96
C GLY A 26 -1.69 6.91 13.22
N ARG A 27 -0.62 6.32 13.73
CA ARG A 27 0.12 6.81 14.90
C ARG A 27 1.13 7.93 14.57
N ASP A 28 1.52 8.06 13.31
CA ASP A 28 2.47 9.04 12.79
C ASP A 28 1.80 10.32 12.28
N VAL A 29 0.51 10.49 12.60
CA VAL A 29 -0.33 11.56 12.07
C VAL A 29 -0.41 12.76 13.00
N PHE A 30 -0.29 12.52 14.30
CA PHE A 30 -0.30 13.54 15.32
C PHE A 30 1.13 14.10 15.42
N LEU A 31 1.35 15.23 14.77
CA LEU A 31 2.65 15.93 14.69
C LEU A 31 3.13 16.26 16.10
N ASP A 32 4.05 15.47 16.68
CA ASP A 32 4.79 15.63 17.96
C ASP A 32 4.06 16.15 19.22
N GLU A 33 2.77 16.47 19.13
CA GLU A 33 1.96 17.12 20.16
C GLU A 33 1.29 16.08 21.07
N ILE A 34 1.09 14.86 20.57
CA ILE A 34 0.39 13.78 21.28
C ILE A 34 1.14 12.46 21.08
N ASP A 35 1.73 11.93 22.15
CA ASP A 35 2.30 10.59 22.14
C ASP A 35 1.20 9.53 22.24
N VAL A 36 0.95 8.87 21.10
CA VAL A 36 0.02 7.73 21.00
C VAL A 36 0.76 6.40 20.87
N SER A 37 2.07 6.33 21.12
CA SER A 37 2.88 5.13 20.86
C SER A 37 2.39 3.90 21.63
N ASN A 38 1.96 4.09 22.87
CA ASN A 38 1.47 3.03 23.76
C ASN A 38 -0.07 2.97 23.86
N LEU A 39 -0.79 3.78 23.07
CA LEU A 39 -2.26 3.82 23.13
C LEU A 39 -2.87 2.58 22.48
N VAL A 40 -3.79 1.92 23.20
CA VAL A 40 -4.63 0.84 22.66
C VAL A 40 -5.95 1.45 22.17
N GLY A 41 -6.26 1.24 20.89
CA GLY A 41 -7.45 1.75 20.24
C GLY A 41 -7.42 1.52 18.73
N TRP A 42 -8.52 1.85 18.05
CA TRP A 42 -8.60 1.77 16.60
C TRP A 42 -8.13 3.09 15.97
N LEU A 43 -6.84 3.14 15.62
CA LEU A 43 -6.17 4.33 15.08
C LEU A 43 -5.97 4.28 13.56
N THR A 44 -6.49 3.26 12.88
CA THR A 44 -6.27 3.03 11.44
C THR A 44 -6.72 4.23 10.62
N VAL A 45 -5.80 4.73 9.79
CA VAL A 45 -6.09 5.77 8.80
C VAL A 45 -6.33 5.11 7.45
N TYR A 46 -7.45 5.49 6.83
CA TYR A 46 -7.84 5.05 5.49
C TYR A 46 -7.91 6.24 4.53
N PHE A 47 -7.36 6.07 3.33
CA PHE A 47 -7.58 7.01 2.23
C PHE A 47 -7.47 6.31 0.86
N PRO A 48 -8.32 6.69 -0.13
CA PRO A 48 -8.21 6.20 -1.49
C PRO A 48 -7.08 6.94 -2.24
N LEU A 49 -6.31 6.22 -3.05
CA LEU A 49 -5.29 6.80 -3.92
C LEU A 49 -5.37 6.18 -5.33
N LEU A 50 -5.45 7.04 -6.34
CA LEU A 50 -5.42 6.64 -7.75
C LEU A 50 -3.98 6.52 -8.23
N PHE A 51 -3.62 5.33 -8.73
CA PHE A 51 -2.37 5.07 -9.42
C PHE A 51 -2.65 4.95 -10.92
N ASP A 52 -2.01 5.81 -11.69
CA ASP A 52 -2.08 5.85 -13.16
C ASP A 52 -0.70 5.60 -13.76
N PHE A 53 -0.57 4.44 -14.39
CA PHE A 53 0.67 3.96 -14.99
C PHE A 53 0.75 4.22 -16.50
N ASN A 54 -0.12 5.05 -17.06
CA ASN A 54 0.05 5.50 -18.43
C ASN A 54 1.45 6.13 -18.59
N LYS A 55 2.19 5.66 -19.61
CA LYS A 55 3.59 5.98 -19.91
C LYS A 55 4.62 5.67 -18.82
N LYS A 56 4.31 4.79 -17.86
CA LYS A 56 5.24 4.36 -16.77
C LYS A 56 5.52 2.88 -16.92
N GLU A 57 6.36 2.55 -17.89
CA GLU A 57 6.57 1.19 -18.35
C GLU A 57 7.67 0.48 -17.58
N ASN A 58 8.75 1.19 -17.22
CA ASN A 58 9.86 0.59 -16.49
C ASN A 58 9.61 0.55 -14.96
N ILE A 59 10.30 -0.38 -14.29
CA ILE A 59 10.11 -0.65 -12.86
C ILE A 59 10.57 0.53 -12.00
N GLY A 60 11.68 1.17 -12.35
CA GLY A 60 12.24 2.30 -11.61
C GLY A 60 11.27 3.49 -11.58
N GLU A 61 10.73 3.88 -12.72
CA GLU A 61 9.69 4.90 -12.85
C GLU A 61 8.43 4.55 -12.06
N ALA A 62 7.98 3.30 -12.13
CA ALA A 62 6.81 2.85 -11.38
C ALA A 62 7.03 2.97 -9.87
N ILE A 63 8.23 2.63 -9.37
CA ILE A 63 8.61 2.77 -7.96
C ILE A 63 8.67 4.25 -7.57
N LYS A 64 9.42 5.07 -8.30
CA LYS A 64 9.54 6.52 -8.04
C LYS A 64 8.15 7.18 -8.03
N TYR A 65 7.32 6.88 -9.04
CA TYR A 65 5.97 7.40 -9.15
C TYR A 65 5.09 7.03 -7.95
N VAL A 66 5.05 5.76 -7.55
CA VAL A 66 4.23 5.32 -6.42
C VAL A 66 4.77 5.91 -5.11
N LYS A 67 6.09 5.98 -4.93
CA LYS A 67 6.72 6.65 -3.78
C LYS A 67 6.24 8.10 -3.67
N GLU A 68 6.41 8.87 -4.74
CA GLU A 68 6.01 10.28 -4.80
C GLU A 68 4.49 10.46 -4.62
N LYS A 69 3.67 9.60 -5.23
CA LYS A 69 2.22 9.65 -5.06
C LYS A 69 1.78 9.46 -3.61
N ILE A 70 2.41 8.54 -2.88
CA ILE A 70 2.10 8.30 -1.47
C ILE A 70 2.67 9.43 -0.60
N ARG A 71 3.90 9.89 -0.86
CA ARG A 71 4.54 10.97 -0.08
C ARG A 71 3.87 12.33 -0.23
N LYS A 72 3.24 12.60 -1.37
CA LYS A 72 2.43 13.81 -1.58
C LYS A 72 1.11 13.84 -0.81
N VAL A 73 0.72 12.74 -0.15
CA VAL A 73 -0.49 12.72 0.67
C VAL A 73 -0.22 13.44 2.00
N PRO A 74 -0.91 14.56 2.31
CA PRO A 74 -0.67 15.31 3.54
C PRO A 74 -1.02 14.50 4.78
N ASN A 75 -0.23 14.67 5.85
CA ASN A 75 -0.50 14.14 7.19
C ASN A 75 -0.88 12.64 7.19
N GLY A 76 -0.19 11.86 6.35
CA GLY A 76 -0.41 10.42 6.24
C GLY A 76 -1.81 9.99 5.80
N GLY A 77 -2.62 10.92 5.27
CA GLY A 77 -3.97 10.68 4.74
C GLY A 77 -5.11 10.85 5.74
N VAL A 78 -4.85 11.25 6.99
CA VAL A 78 -5.90 11.41 8.03
C VAL A 78 -7.02 12.37 7.61
N GLY A 79 -6.66 13.40 6.85
CA GLY A 79 -7.59 14.43 6.41
C GLY A 79 -8.76 13.86 5.61
N TYR A 80 -8.57 12.75 4.90
CA TYR A 80 -9.66 12.10 4.18
C TYR A 80 -10.77 11.63 5.13
N GLY A 81 -10.41 10.92 6.20
CA GLY A 81 -11.36 10.44 7.21
C GLY A 81 -12.03 11.60 7.95
N LEU A 82 -11.24 12.62 8.35
CA LEU A 82 -11.78 13.81 9.01
C LEU A 82 -12.80 14.53 8.13
N LEU A 83 -12.46 14.82 6.88
CA LEU A 83 -13.37 15.50 5.96
C LEU A 83 -14.61 14.67 5.61
N ARG A 84 -14.45 13.36 5.40
CA ARG A 84 -15.57 12.49 5.02
C ARG A 84 -16.54 12.25 6.18
N TYR A 85 -16.02 11.92 7.36
CA TYR A 85 -16.83 11.44 8.47
C TYR A 85 -17.18 12.54 9.49
N PHE A 86 -16.26 13.44 9.82
CA PHE A 86 -16.54 14.51 10.78
C PHE A 86 -17.24 15.71 10.12
N ASN A 87 -16.80 16.10 8.92
CA ASN A 87 -17.45 17.18 8.18
C ASN A 87 -18.58 16.69 7.26
N GLU A 88 -18.92 15.39 7.35
CA GLU A 88 -20.00 14.73 6.60
C GLU A 88 -20.00 15.00 5.08
N ILE A 89 -18.83 15.19 4.48
CA ILE A 89 -18.71 15.49 3.05
C ILE A 89 -18.93 14.20 2.24
N LYS A 90 -20.21 13.81 2.05
CA LYS A 90 -20.61 12.57 1.36
C LYS A 90 -20.03 12.42 -0.05
N LYS A 91 -19.81 13.54 -0.76
CA LYS A 91 -19.17 13.55 -2.10
C LYS A 91 -17.75 12.99 -2.12
N LEU A 92 -17.08 12.87 -0.95
CA LEU A 92 -15.76 12.26 -0.83
C LEU A 92 -15.80 10.73 -0.74
N GLU A 93 -16.98 10.12 -0.57
CA GLU A 93 -17.09 8.67 -0.54
C GLU A 93 -16.59 8.07 -1.86
N GLN A 94 -15.50 7.32 -1.75
CA GLN A 94 -15.00 6.49 -2.82
C GLN A 94 -15.06 5.03 -2.37
N ARG A 95 -15.35 4.15 -3.32
CA ARG A 95 -15.33 2.69 -3.13
C ARG A 95 -14.27 2.07 -4.04
N PRO A 96 -12.97 2.21 -3.72
CA PRO A 96 -11.91 1.54 -4.46
C PRO A 96 -12.21 0.04 -4.57
N PRO A 97 -12.03 -0.60 -5.72
CA PRO A 97 -12.25 -2.05 -5.85
C PRO A 97 -11.27 -2.86 -5.02
N VAL A 98 -10.12 -2.29 -4.64
CA VAL A 98 -9.06 -2.94 -3.88
C VAL A 98 -8.74 -2.11 -2.65
N ILE A 99 -8.57 -2.77 -1.51
CA ILE A 99 -7.97 -2.20 -0.30
C ILE A 99 -6.66 -2.93 0.03
N PHE A 100 -5.65 -2.18 0.47
CA PHE A 100 -4.34 -2.69 0.82
C PHE A 100 -3.92 -2.23 2.21
N ASN A 101 -3.51 -3.18 3.04
CA ASN A 101 -2.98 -2.94 4.38
C ASN A 101 -1.66 -3.70 4.56
N TYR A 102 -0.62 -2.99 5.02
CA TYR A 102 0.62 -3.61 5.48
C TYR A 102 0.71 -3.50 7.00
N LEU A 103 0.57 -4.63 7.68
CA LEU A 103 0.49 -4.72 9.14
C LEU A 103 1.87 -4.68 9.83
N GLY A 104 2.95 -4.54 9.06
CA GLY A 104 4.31 -4.58 9.58
C GLY A 104 4.80 -6.00 9.87
N GLN A 105 5.73 -6.09 10.81
CA GLN A 105 6.31 -7.35 11.27
C GLN A 105 5.65 -7.81 12.56
N LYS A 106 5.14 -9.03 12.56
CA LYS A 106 4.72 -9.67 13.80
C LYS A 106 5.98 -10.01 14.60
N SER A 107 6.19 -9.32 15.72
CA SER A 107 7.16 -9.78 16.72
C SER A 107 6.65 -11.10 17.28
N VAL A 108 7.23 -12.22 16.84
CA VAL A 108 7.03 -13.50 17.53
C VAL A 108 7.74 -13.34 18.87
N GLN A 109 7.01 -12.92 19.91
CA GLN A 109 7.49 -13.22 21.25
C GLN A 109 7.58 -14.74 21.31
N LYS A 110 8.79 -15.27 21.53
CA LYS A 110 9.09 -16.69 21.75
C LYS A 110 8.42 -17.24 23.04
N ASN A 111 7.29 -16.70 23.45
CA ASN A 111 6.46 -17.28 24.48
C ASN A 111 5.49 -18.22 23.78
N ASN A 112 5.82 -19.51 23.84
CA ASN A 112 5.03 -20.68 23.40
C ASN A 112 3.65 -20.80 24.11
N PHE A 113 3.04 -19.69 24.55
CA PHE A 113 1.79 -19.69 25.31
C PHE A 113 0.55 -19.39 24.47
N PHE A 114 0.69 -18.92 23.22
CA PHE A 114 -0.44 -18.72 22.31
C PHE A 114 -0.30 -19.60 21.08
N GLY A 115 -1.23 -20.55 20.97
CA GLY A 115 -1.25 -21.60 19.98
C GLY A 115 -1.37 -21.09 18.54
N LYS A 116 -0.85 -21.94 17.66
CA LYS A 116 -1.13 -22.13 16.22
C LYS A 116 -1.90 -21.03 15.49
N LYS A 117 -1.26 -20.55 14.42
CA LYS A 117 -1.73 -20.25 13.04
C LYS A 117 -3.24 -20.43 12.76
N GLU A 118 -4.11 -19.78 13.51
CA GLU A 118 -5.53 -19.71 13.23
C GLU A 118 -5.81 -18.50 12.35
N ALA A 119 -6.54 -18.78 11.27
CA ALA A 119 -6.84 -17.85 10.20
C ALA A 119 -7.31 -16.52 10.77
N LEU A 120 -6.51 -15.46 10.57
CA LEU A 120 -6.81 -14.07 10.94
C LEU A 120 -8.14 -13.52 10.37
N MET A 121 -8.93 -14.34 9.66
CA MET A 121 -10.00 -13.90 8.78
C MET A 121 -11.27 -14.75 8.84
N GLU A 122 -11.27 -15.96 9.41
CA GLU A 122 -12.49 -16.78 9.43
C GLU A 122 -13.37 -16.40 10.63
N GLY A 123 -14.65 -16.09 10.38
CA GLY A 123 -15.60 -15.71 11.43
C GLY A 123 -15.52 -14.28 11.97
N MET A 124 -14.58 -13.44 11.50
CA MET A 124 -14.40 -12.06 11.97
C MET A 124 -15.50 -11.09 11.51
N ARG A 125 -16.35 -11.49 10.55
CA ARG A 125 -17.47 -10.68 10.06
C ARG A 125 -18.75 -11.51 10.09
N ALA A 126 -19.87 -10.86 10.39
CA ALA A 126 -21.19 -11.46 10.26
C ALA A 126 -21.43 -11.91 8.81
N ALA A 127 -22.09 -13.05 8.62
CA ALA A 127 -22.34 -13.62 7.29
C ALA A 127 -23.13 -12.69 6.34
N LYS A 128 -23.93 -11.77 6.90
CA LYS A 128 -24.71 -10.77 6.15
C LYS A 128 -23.99 -9.42 6.00
N SER A 129 -22.76 -9.28 6.49
CA SER A 129 -22.00 -8.04 6.35
C SER A 129 -21.74 -7.75 4.87
N GLU A 130 -22.06 -6.53 4.44
CA GLU A 130 -21.70 -6.08 3.11
C GLU A 130 -20.19 -5.99 2.95
N ARG A 131 -19.71 -6.33 1.75
CA ARG A 131 -18.30 -6.20 1.38
C ARG A 131 -18.13 -4.93 0.55
N TYR A 132 -17.31 -4.01 1.04
CA TYR A 132 -17.05 -2.71 0.40
C TYR A 132 -16.02 -2.76 -0.73
N HIS A 133 -15.09 -3.72 -0.68
CA HIS A 133 -13.99 -3.87 -1.65
C HIS A 133 -14.02 -5.25 -2.29
N LEU A 134 -13.79 -5.32 -3.61
CA LEU A 134 -13.77 -6.58 -4.33
C LEU A 134 -12.59 -7.46 -3.90
N LEU A 135 -11.44 -6.85 -3.64
CA LEU A 135 -10.21 -7.49 -3.16
C LEU A 135 -9.69 -6.79 -1.89
N GLU A 136 -9.41 -7.57 -0.86
CA GLU A 136 -8.84 -7.12 0.41
C GLU A 136 -7.46 -7.74 0.58
N ILE A 137 -6.40 -6.94 0.39
CA ILE A 137 -5.02 -7.41 0.41
C ILE A 137 -4.36 -7.02 1.73
N ASN A 138 -4.01 -8.01 2.54
CA ASN A 138 -3.29 -7.82 3.80
C ASN A 138 -1.89 -8.42 3.68
N ALA A 139 -0.86 -7.65 4.00
CA ALA A 139 0.53 -8.08 3.98
C ALA A 139 1.16 -7.94 5.37
N PHE A 140 1.96 -8.91 5.78
CA PHE A 140 2.69 -8.89 7.05
C PHE A 140 3.94 -9.76 6.99
N ILE A 141 4.90 -9.52 7.87
CA ILE A 141 6.06 -10.40 8.04
C ILE A 141 5.79 -11.35 9.21
N SER A 142 5.92 -12.65 8.96
CA SER A 142 5.80 -13.73 9.94
C SER A 142 6.99 -14.66 9.78
N GLU A 143 7.68 -15.00 10.88
CA GLU A 143 8.85 -15.88 10.88
C GLU A 143 9.94 -15.48 9.84
N GLY A 144 10.13 -14.17 9.65
CA GLY A 144 11.10 -13.62 8.69
C GLY A 144 10.65 -13.69 7.23
N GLN A 145 9.42 -14.12 6.95
CA GLN A 145 8.87 -14.21 5.60
C GLN A 145 7.71 -13.24 5.40
N LEU A 146 7.65 -12.63 4.22
CA LEU A 146 6.49 -11.85 3.80
C LEU A 146 5.33 -12.80 3.45
N GLU A 147 4.24 -12.68 4.18
CA GLU A 147 2.96 -13.31 3.88
C GLU A 147 1.98 -12.27 3.31
N VAL A 148 1.22 -12.66 2.29
CA VAL A 148 0.17 -11.81 1.69
C VAL A 148 -1.11 -12.62 1.58
N ALA A 149 -2.16 -12.15 2.24
CA ALA A 149 -3.50 -12.72 2.18
C ALA A 149 -4.40 -11.87 1.27
N CYS A 150 -5.23 -12.54 0.47
CA CYS A 150 -6.21 -11.90 -0.40
C CYS A 150 -7.61 -12.40 -0.05
N GLY A 151 -8.41 -11.52 0.56
CA GLY A 151 -9.83 -11.73 0.78
C GLY A 151 -10.63 -11.31 -0.46
N TYR A 152 -11.55 -12.15 -0.92
CA TYR A 152 -12.38 -11.88 -2.09
C TYR A 152 -13.78 -12.48 -1.96
N ALA A 153 -14.73 -12.00 -2.76
CA ALA A 153 -16.08 -12.52 -2.79
C ALA A 153 -16.16 -13.76 -3.71
N LYS A 154 -16.47 -14.94 -3.14
CA LYS A 154 -16.54 -16.22 -3.88
C LYS A 154 -17.65 -16.27 -4.94
N ASN A 155 -18.65 -15.41 -4.83
CA ASN A 155 -19.71 -15.23 -5.83
C ASN A 155 -19.30 -14.33 -7.01
N ILE A 156 -18.16 -13.63 -6.92
CA ILE A 156 -17.64 -12.75 -7.98
C ILE A 156 -16.42 -13.41 -8.65
N TYR A 157 -15.47 -13.93 -7.86
CA TYR A 157 -14.24 -14.52 -8.38
C TYR A 157 -14.14 -16.01 -8.08
N LYS A 158 -13.66 -16.74 -9.08
CA LYS A 158 -13.21 -18.13 -8.92
C LYS A 158 -11.88 -18.15 -8.17
N LYS A 159 -11.65 -19.22 -7.40
CA LYS A 159 -10.43 -19.39 -6.61
C LYS A 159 -9.18 -19.37 -7.49
N GLU A 160 -9.24 -20.05 -8.63
CA GLU A 160 -8.13 -20.19 -9.58
C GLU A 160 -7.74 -18.81 -10.18
N THR A 161 -8.73 -17.92 -10.36
CA THR A 161 -8.47 -16.55 -10.83
C THR A 161 -7.65 -15.76 -9.82
N ILE A 162 -8.00 -15.87 -8.54
CA ILE A 162 -7.29 -15.16 -7.47
C ILE A 162 -5.92 -15.79 -7.20
N GLU A 163 -5.80 -17.11 -7.25
CA GLU A 163 -4.51 -17.79 -7.13
C GLU A 163 -3.54 -17.36 -8.21
N LYS A 164 -4.00 -17.27 -9.47
CA LYS A 164 -3.20 -16.74 -10.57
C LYS A 164 -2.79 -15.28 -10.33
N LEU A 165 -3.74 -14.42 -9.94
CA LEU A 165 -3.44 -13.01 -9.63
C LEU A 165 -2.40 -12.86 -8.52
N MET A 166 -2.48 -13.68 -7.47
CA MET A 166 -1.53 -13.63 -6.36
C MET A 166 -0.16 -14.22 -6.73
N ALA A 167 -0.11 -15.22 -7.61
CA ALA A 167 1.14 -15.71 -8.19
C ALA A 167 1.81 -14.64 -9.06
N ASP A 168 1.04 -13.94 -9.90
CA ASP A 168 1.53 -12.83 -10.72
C ASP A 168 2.04 -11.69 -9.83
N TYR A 169 1.32 -11.35 -8.74
CA TYR A 169 1.78 -10.36 -7.77
C TYR A 169 3.11 -10.76 -7.12
N LYS A 170 3.24 -12.02 -6.69
CA LYS A 170 4.47 -12.55 -6.09
C LYS A 170 5.65 -12.46 -7.06
N ASN A 171 5.46 -12.84 -8.32
CA ASN A 171 6.52 -12.79 -9.33
C ASN A 171 6.92 -11.35 -9.63
N ASN A 172 5.96 -10.46 -9.85
CA ASN A 172 6.24 -9.04 -10.06
C ASN A 172 6.95 -8.41 -8.86
N LEU A 173 6.54 -8.75 -7.63
CA LEU A 173 7.20 -8.26 -6.42
C LEU A 173 8.67 -8.72 -6.37
N ARG A 174 8.98 -9.96 -6.77
CA ARG A 174 10.37 -10.43 -6.86
C ARG A 174 11.18 -9.64 -7.88
N THR A 175 10.63 -9.39 -9.06
CA THR A 175 11.31 -8.56 -10.08
C THR A 175 11.57 -7.14 -9.56
N TYR A 176 10.66 -6.56 -8.79
CA TYR A 176 10.87 -5.24 -8.16
C TYR A 176 11.97 -5.29 -7.10
N ILE A 177 12.04 -6.36 -6.29
CA ILE A 177 13.10 -6.56 -5.30
C ILE A 177 14.46 -6.71 -6.00
N GLU A 178 14.54 -7.55 -7.04
CA GLU A 178 15.76 -7.76 -7.84
C GLU A 178 16.21 -6.46 -8.50
N HIS A 179 15.28 -5.68 -9.06
CA HIS A 179 15.57 -4.37 -9.64
C HIS A 179 16.20 -3.43 -8.60
N CYS A 180 15.63 -3.34 -7.40
CA CYS A 180 16.19 -2.50 -6.33
C CYS A 180 17.55 -3.02 -5.84
N ALA A 181 17.69 -4.33 -5.64
CA ALA A 181 18.94 -4.93 -5.17
C ALA A 181 20.08 -4.83 -6.20
N GLY A 182 19.75 -4.71 -7.49
CA GLY A 182 20.71 -4.52 -8.57
C GLY A 182 21.14 -3.08 -8.83
N GLN A 183 20.53 -2.08 -8.19
CA GLN A 183 20.94 -0.69 -8.34
C GLN A 183 22.33 -0.47 -7.71
N LYS A 184 23.25 0.12 -8.49
CA LYS A 184 24.63 0.39 -8.04
C LYS A 184 24.78 1.76 -7.34
N SER A 185 23.84 2.66 -7.56
CA SER A 185 23.82 4.01 -7.01
C SER A 185 22.47 4.28 -6.38
N ASP A 186 22.47 5.18 -5.40
CA ASP A 186 21.23 5.69 -4.83
C ASP A 186 20.39 6.38 -5.91
N THR A 187 19.08 6.22 -5.82
CA THR A 187 18.13 6.92 -6.69
C THR A 187 17.26 7.82 -5.82
N TYR A 188 17.23 9.10 -6.17
CA TYR A 188 16.49 10.09 -5.42
C TYR A 188 15.21 10.49 -6.13
N THR A 189 14.24 10.92 -5.33
CA THR A 189 12.99 11.52 -5.77
C THR A 189 12.77 12.83 -5.02
N PRO A 190 11.90 13.74 -5.50
CA PRO A 190 11.67 15.03 -4.85
C PRO A 190 11.34 14.94 -3.35
N SER A 191 10.63 13.90 -2.91
CA SER A 191 10.33 13.71 -1.49
C SER A 191 11.54 13.42 -0.59
N ASP A 192 12.73 13.15 -1.14
CA ASP A 192 13.98 13.05 -0.38
C ASP A 192 14.58 14.45 -0.06
N PHE A 193 14.19 15.48 -0.81
CA PHE A 193 14.67 16.85 -0.66
C PHE A 193 13.48 17.83 -0.62
N PRO A 194 12.64 17.76 0.43
CA PRO A 194 11.37 18.49 0.47
C PRO A 194 11.53 20.02 0.40
N GLU A 195 12.67 20.56 0.86
CA GLU A 195 12.98 21.99 0.84
C GLU A 195 13.53 22.49 -0.50
N ALA A 196 13.92 21.58 -1.40
CA ALA A 196 14.55 21.95 -2.67
C ALA A 196 13.55 22.37 -3.76
N GLU A 197 12.26 22.06 -3.58
CA GLU A 197 11.17 22.38 -4.52
C GLU A 197 11.43 21.93 -5.98
N LEU A 198 12.17 20.83 -6.17
CA LEU A 198 12.55 20.33 -7.49
C LEU A 198 11.52 19.37 -8.10
N SER A 199 11.35 19.41 -9.42
CA SER A 199 10.69 18.32 -10.15
C SER A 199 11.63 17.10 -10.27
N GLN A 200 11.09 15.93 -10.66
CA GLN A 200 11.93 14.76 -10.91
C GLN A 200 12.91 15.03 -12.06
N ASP A 201 12.50 15.76 -13.09
CA ASP A 201 13.34 16.09 -14.24
C ASP A 201 14.48 17.05 -13.84
N ASP A 202 14.18 18.04 -12.98
CA ASP A 202 15.20 18.95 -12.45
C ASP A 202 16.21 18.21 -11.56
N LEU A 203 15.71 17.30 -10.70
CA LEU A 203 16.54 16.48 -9.83
C LEU A 203 17.44 15.54 -10.65
N ASP A 204 16.89 14.86 -11.65
CA ASP A 204 17.65 13.96 -12.52
C ASP A 204 18.70 14.76 -13.34
N SER A 205 18.37 15.98 -13.80
CA SER A 205 19.31 16.87 -14.47
C SER A 205 20.44 17.35 -13.55
N LEU A 206 20.10 17.74 -12.32
CA LEU A 206 21.07 18.17 -11.30
C LEU A 206 22.03 17.02 -10.95
N LEU A 207 21.50 15.83 -10.67
CA LEU A 207 22.31 14.66 -10.37
C LEU A 207 23.18 14.23 -11.56
N GLY A 208 22.67 14.35 -12.79
CA GLY A 208 23.45 14.11 -13.99
C GLY A 208 24.61 15.10 -14.21
N SER A 209 24.51 16.32 -13.66
CA SER A 209 25.59 17.31 -13.70
C SER A 209 26.65 17.09 -12.62
N LEU A 210 26.26 16.43 -11.52
CA LEU A 210 27.13 16.06 -10.40
C LEU A 210 27.77 14.70 -10.70
N ASN A 211 28.76 14.67 -11.61
CA ASN A 211 29.49 13.44 -11.93
C ASN A 211 30.12 12.83 -10.65
N PHE A 212 29.55 11.70 -10.18
CA PHE A 212 30.18 10.78 -9.23
C PHE A 212 30.75 9.57 -9.98
#